data_AF-A0A7C9FGZ9-F1
#
_entry.id   AF-A0A7C9FGZ9-F1
#
_cell.length_a   1.000
_cell.length_b   1.000
_cell.length_c   1.000
_cell.angle_alpha   90.00
_cell.angle_beta   90.00
_cell.angle_gamma   90.00
#
_symmetry.space_group_name_H-M   'P 1'
#
loop_
_entity.id
_entity.type
_entity.pdbx_description
1 polymer ?
#
loop_
_entity_poly.entity_id
_entity_poly.type
_entity_poly.pdbx_seq_one_letter_code
_entity_poly.pdbx_strand_id
1 'polypeptide(L)'
;MAIITEYDEDRIDPPGSPSKSKPKSRPKPEPKAEPAKPESQHQPSSTPQKSQASNPFTFWFYFTITVSLITLLFVSLSSFSPQDPKTWFLSLPSTLRTHYSNGRPIKVQIGPNEPAIEVFTYSKGSTKSSENVLIVHGLGCSSFTFRKVVDDLASKGVFAVAVDLPGSGFSDKTVVKEREKVGGG
;
A
#
# COMPACT_ATOMS: atom_id res chain seq x y z
N MET A 1 18.17 -2.59 -47.71
CA MET A 1 18.44 -3.96 -47.26
C MET A 1 18.16 -4.02 -45.77
N ALA A 2 17.07 -4.67 -45.40
CA ALA A 2 16.68 -4.94 -44.02
C ALA A 2 16.94 -6.43 -43.75
N ILE A 3 17.57 -6.75 -42.62
CA ILE A 3 17.64 -8.12 -42.12
C ILE A 3 16.97 -8.12 -40.75
N ILE A 4 15.76 -8.66 -40.76
CA ILE A 4 14.95 -9.01 -39.59
C ILE A 4 15.47 -10.37 -39.14
N THR A 5 15.83 -10.50 -37.88
CA THR A 5 16.13 -11.80 -37.27
C THR A 5 14.91 -12.22 -36.46
N GLU A 6 14.25 -13.27 -36.94
CA GLU A 6 13.17 -13.98 -36.26
C GLU A 6 13.76 -14.76 -35.07
N TYR A 7 13.08 -14.73 -33.93
CA TYR A 7 13.37 -15.57 -32.77
C TYR A 7 12.36 -16.72 -32.78
N ASP A 8 12.87 -17.95 -32.89
CA ASP A 8 12.11 -19.20 -32.89
C ASP A 8 11.50 -19.52 -31.53
N GLU A 9 10.27 -20.02 -31.59
CA GLU A 9 9.37 -20.33 -30.48
C GLU A 9 9.22 -21.85 -30.38
N ASP A 10 10.03 -22.50 -29.52
CA ASP A 10 9.96 -23.95 -29.30
C ASP A 10 9.31 -24.32 -27.96
N ARG A 11 8.03 -24.65 -28.09
CA ARG A 11 7.19 -25.64 -27.41
C ARG A 11 7.78 -26.42 -26.21
N ILE A 12 7.14 -26.27 -25.05
CA ILE A 12 7.11 -27.30 -24.00
C ILE A 12 5.66 -27.57 -23.62
N ASP A 13 5.10 -28.67 -24.11
CA ASP A 13 3.85 -29.25 -23.60
C ASP A 13 4.14 -30.33 -22.53
N PRO A 14 3.32 -30.45 -21.46
CA PRO A 14 3.49 -31.44 -20.38
C PRO A 14 2.70 -32.74 -20.66
N PRO A 15 3.01 -33.86 -19.98
CA PRO A 15 1.95 -34.47 -19.16
C PRO A 15 2.41 -35.34 -17.96
N GLY A 16 1.54 -35.50 -16.95
CA GLY A 16 1.56 -36.68 -16.06
C GLY A 16 0.99 -36.50 -14.65
N SER A 17 -0.33 -36.69 -14.49
CA SER A 17 -1.03 -36.86 -13.18
C SER A 17 -1.36 -38.36 -12.93
N PRO A 18 -1.99 -38.77 -11.81
CA PRO A 18 -1.33 -39.44 -10.69
C PRO A 18 -1.79 -40.90 -10.47
N SER A 19 -0.90 -41.77 -9.96
CA SER A 19 -1.25 -43.16 -9.63
C SER A 19 -1.77 -43.33 -8.21
N LYS A 20 -3.00 -43.84 -8.10
CA LYS A 20 -3.67 -44.31 -6.87
C LYS A 20 -3.27 -45.76 -6.58
N SER A 21 -2.96 -46.10 -5.33
CA SER A 21 -3.11 -47.48 -4.84
C SER A 21 -3.65 -47.49 -3.40
N LYS A 22 -4.58 -48.42 -3.17
CA LYS A 22 -5.30 -48.71 -1.91
C LYS A 22 -5.39 -50.27 -1.80
N PRO A 23 -5.91 -50.86 -0.72
CA PRO A 23 -5.16 -51.53 0.34
C PRO A 23 -5.41 -53.04 0.43
N LYS A 24 -4.64 -53.76 1.27
CA LYS A 24 -4.86 -55.14 1.75
C LYS A 24 -4.14 -55.29 3.09
N SER A 25 -4.49 -56.09 4.09
CA SER A 25 -5.67 -56.84 4.54
C SER A 25 -5.17 -57.59 5.78
N ARG A 26 -5.91 -57.59 6.90
CA ARG A 26 -5.57 -58.31 8.14
C ARG A 26 -5.95 -59.80 8.04
N PRO A 27 -5.35 -60.67 8.88
CA PRO A 27 -6.18 -61.59 9.67
C PRO A 27 -5.76 -61.73 11.15
N LYS A 28 -6.75 -62.03 12.00
CA LYS A 28 -6.72 -62.48 13.42
C LYS A 28 -6.94 -64.03 13.43
N PRO A 29 -6.65 -64.85 14.48
CA PRO A 29 -7.48 -64.99 15.73
C PRO A 29 -6.73 -65.50 17.02
N GLU A 30 -7.04 -65.03 18.25
CA GLU A 30 -7.73 -65.75 19.40
C GLU A 30 -6.83 -66.58 20.38
N PRO A 31 -7.27 -67.09 21.58
CA PRO A 31 -8.49 -66.86 22.41
C PRO A 31 -8.35 -66.78 23.99
N LYS A 32 -9.43 -66.26 24.63
CA LYS A 32 -10.15 -66.62 25.90
C LYS A 32 -9.50 -66.70 27.33
N ALA A 33 -10.14 -66.00 28.28
CA ALA A 33 -10.78 -66.51 29.54
C ALA A 33 -11.51 -65.33 30.24
N GLU A 34 -12.84 -65.18 30.15
CA GLU A 34 -13.95 -65.61 31.04
C GLU A 34 -14.29 -64.63 32.22
N PRO A 35 -15.58 -64.32 32.52
CA PRO A 35 -16.02 -63.19 33.36
C PRO A 35 -16.59 -63.58 34.74
N ALA A 36 -16.52 -62.70 35.75
CA ALA A 36 -17.29 -62.85 36.99
C ALA A 36 -17.66 -61.51 37.67
N LYS A 37 -18.96 -61.21 37.59
CA LYS A 37 -19.93 -60.51 38.48
C LYS A 37 -19.67 -59.15 39.21
N PRO A 38 -20.76 -58.37 39.46
CA PRO A 38 -20.73 -56.97 39.92
C PRO A 38 -21.08 -56.79 41.41
N GLU A 39 -20.53 -55.75 42.02
CA GLU A 39 -20.94 -55.10 43.29
C GLU A 39 -20.07 -53.83 43.39
N SER A 40 -20.46 -52.69 43.94
CA SER A 40 -21.72 -52.03 44.24
C SER A 40 -21.31 -50.56 44.43
N GLN A 41 -22.15 -49.64 43.95
CA GLN A 41 -22.34 -48.26 44.41
C GLN A 41 -21.15 -47.54 45.09
N HIS A 42 -20.62 -46.50 44.44
CA HIS A 42 -20.42 -45.20 45.09
C HIS A 42 -20.33 -44.11 44.02
N GLN A 43 -21.40 -43.32 43.92
CA GLN A 43 -21.48 -42.08 43.16
C GLN A 43 -21.28 -40.93 44.15
N PRO A 44 -20.29 -40.04 43.94
CA PRO A 44 -20.39 -38.68 44.42
C PRO A 44 -20.61 -37.74 43.24
N SER A 45 -21.79 -37.12 43.23
CA SER A 45 -22.06 -35.77 42.74
C SER A 45 -21.33 -35.34 41.45
N SER A 46 -21.98 -35.55 40.31
CA SER A 46 -21.75 -34.73 39.12
C SER A 46 -22.28 -33.32 39.39
N THR A 47 -21.43 -32.41 39.82
CA THR A 47 -21.67 -30.98 39.59
C THR A 47 -21.76 -30.81 38.07
N PRO A 48 -22.82 -30.24 37.49
CA PRO A 48 -22.76 -29.85 36.10
C PRO A 48 -21.77 -28.69 36.03
N GLN A 49 -20.50 -29.00 35.77
CA GLN A 49 -19.59 -28.01 35.22
C GLN A 49 -20.28 -27.52 33.95
N LYS A 50 -20.82 -26.32 34.04
CA LYS A 50 -21.33 -25.54 32.92
C LYS A 50 -20.11 -25.32 32.04
N SER A 51 -19.79 -26.29 31.18
CA SER A 51 -18.86 -26.13 30.09
C SER A 51 -19.49 -25.07 29.23
N GLN A 52 -19.14 -23.81 29.46
CA GLN A 52 -19.38 -22.75 28.51
C GLN A 52 -18.59 -23.18 27.28
N ALA A 53 -19.29 -23.84 26.35
CA ALA A 53 -18.79 -24.05 25.02
C ALA A 53 -18.55 -22.64 24.48
N SER A 54 -17.28 -22.22 24.50
CA SER A 54 -16.88 -20.99 23.85
C SER A 54 -17.12 -21.21 22.38
N ASN A 55 -18.19 -20.59 21.86
CA ASN A 55 -18.46 -20.65 20.44
C ASN A 55 -17.21 -20.10 19.72
N PRO A 56 -16.56 -20.88 18.84
CA PRO A 56 -15.35 -20.42 18.16
C PRO A 56 -15.60 -19.12 17.39
N PHE A 57 -16.84 -18.92 16.93
CA PHE A 57 -17.28 -17.67 16.30
C PHE A 57 -17.23 -16.45 17.23
N THR A 58 -17.48 -16.62 18.53
CA THR A 58 -17.38 -15.54 19.52
C THR A 58 -15.93 -15.09 19.68
N PHE A 59 -14.98 -16.03 19.73
CA PHE A 59 -13.55 -15.70 19.73
C PHE A 59 -13.16 -14.93 18.47
N TRP A 60 -13.53 -15.43 17.29
CA TRP A 60 -13.21 -14.77 16.02
C TRP A 60 -13.84 -13.38 15.89
N PHE A 61 -15.07 -13.19 16.38
CA PHE A 61 -15.74 -11.89 16.37
C PHE A 61 -15.01 -10.84 17.22
N TYR A 62 -14.63 -11.17 18.45
CA TYR A 62 -13.87 -10.24 19.28
C TYR A 62 -12.45 -10.03 18.75
N PHE A 63 -11.80 -11.10 18.25
CA PHE A 63 -10.48 -10.99 17.64
C PHE A 63 -10.49 -10.03 16.45
N THR A 64 -11.46 -10.12 15.53
CA THR A 64 -11.54 -9.21 14.37
C THR A 64 -11.87 -7.79 14.79
N ILE A 65 -12.79 -7.57 15.73
CA ILE A 65 -13.09 -6.23 16.27
C ILE A 65 -11.85 -5.63 16.92
N THR A 66 -11.14 -6.39 17.75
CA THR A 66 -9.91 -5.93 18.42
C THR A 66 -8.82 -5.60 17.41
N VAL A 67 -8.54 -6.47 16.44
CA VAL A 67 -7.56 -6.17 15.38
C VAL A 67 -7.99 -4.95 14.58
N SER A 68 -9.26 -4.83 14.21
CA SER A 68 -9.81 -3.66 13.51
C SER A 68 -9.63 -2.37 14.30
N LEU A 69 -9.93 -2.37 15.60
CA LEU A 69 -9.76 -1.21 16.49
C LEU A 69 -8.28 -0.85 16.63
N ILE A 70 -7.41 -1.83 16.79
CA ILE A 70 -5.95 -1.62 16.86
C ILE A 70 -5.47 -1.00 15.55
N THR A 71 -5.84 -1.56 14.40
CA THR A 71 -5.45 -1.01 13.10
C THR A 71 -5.98 0.40 12.90
N LEU A 72 -7.24 0.66 13.27
CA LEU A 72 -7.82 2.00 13.21
C LEU A 72 -7.05 2.98 14.09
N LEU A 73 -6.73 2.57 15.32
CA LEU A 73 -5.95 3.36 16.27
C LEU A 73 -4.55 3.69 15.70
N PHE A 74 -3.82 2.71 15.17
CA PHE A 74 -2.48 2.94 14.59
C PHE A 74 -2.52 3.85 13.35
N VAL A 75 -3.50 3.67 12.47
CA VAL A 75 -3.69 4.53 11.29
C VAL A 75 -4.05 5.96 11.70
N SER A 76 -4.96 6.11 12.67
CA SER A 76 -5.31 7.42 13.22
C SER A 76 -4.14 8.09 13.93
N LEU A 77 -3.39 7.38 14.79
CA LEU A 77 -2.23 7.94 15.50
C LEU A 77 -1.10 8.34 14.55
N SER A 78 -0.87 7.59 13.47
CA SER A 78 0.13 7.94 12.44
C SER A 78 -0.21 9.25 11.72
N SER A 79 -1.49 9.62 11.69
CA SER A 79 -1.96 10.86 11.07
C SER A 79 -1.75 12.10 11.96
N PHE A 80 -1.49 11.90 13.27
CA PHE A 80 -1.28 12.99 14.24
C PHE A 80 0.19 13.32 14.50
N SER A 81 1.15 12.61 13.91
CA SER A 81 2.57 12.91 14.11
C SER A 81 3.00 14.05 13.16
N PRO A 82 3.31 15.26 13.68
CA PRO A 82 3.93 16.29 12.86
C PRO A 82 5.29 15.79 12.39
N GLN A 83 5.42 15.52 11.10
CA GLN A 83 6.71 15.19 10.49
C GLN A 83 7.58 16.44 10.57
N ASP A 84 8.66 16.39 11.35
CA ASP A 84 9.68 17.43 11.32
C ASP A 84 10.17 17.55 9.85
N PRO A 85 10.11 18.74 9.25
CA PRO A 85 10.50 18.93 7.84
C PRO A 85 11.92 18.39 7.55
N LYS A 86 12.81 18.40 8.56
CA LYS A 86 14.15 17.82 8.40
C LYS A 86 14.13 16.30 8.37
N THR A 87 13.34 15.65 9.22
CA THR A 87 13.31 14.17 9.26
C THR A 87 12.64 13.61 8.03
N TRP A 88 11.55 14.23 7.56
CA TRP A 88 10.92 13.89 6.28
C TRP A 88 11.91 14.03 5.12
N PHE A 89 12.60 15.18 5.01
CA PHE A 89 13.52 15.40 3.90
C PHE A 89 14.67 14.38 3.91
N LEU A 90 15.23 14.08 5.08
CA LEU A 90 16.32 13.11 5.23
C LEU A 90 15.87 11.66 5.00
N SER A 91 14.58 11.34 5.19
CA SER A 91 14.02 10.03 4.88
C SER A 91 13.95 9.73 3.38
N LEU A 92 14.02 10.76 2.53
CA LEU A 92 13.93 10.60 1.07
C LEU A 92 15.21 9.98 0.47
N PRO A 93 15.06 9.11 -0.55
CA PRO A 93 16.17 8.70 -1.40
C PRO A 93 16.98 9.89 -1.92
N SER A 94 18.30 9.73 -2.06
CA SER A 94 19.22 10.80 -2.47
C SER A 94 18.78 11.49 -3.76
N THR A 95 18.30 10.74 -4.75
CA THR A 95 17.81 11.28 -6.02
C THR A 95 16.60 12.20 -5.84
N LEU A 96 15.68 11.86 -4.94
CA LEU A 96 14.51 12.68 -4.65
C LEU A 96 14.88 13.91 -3.84
N ARG A 97 15.82 13.78 -2.90
CA ARG A 97 16.39 14.93 -2.19
C ARG A 97 17.03 15.94 -3.13
N THR A 98 17.86 15.47 -4.06
CA THR A 98 18.50 16.33 -5.07
C THR A 98 17.47 16.98 -5.99
N HIS A 99 16.43 16.26 -6.40
CA HIS A 99 15.35 16.85 -7.20
C HIS A 99 14.61 17.93 -6.43
N TYR A 100 14.23 17.65 -5.18
CA TYR A 100 13.57 18.61 -4.31
C TYR A 100 14.41 19.86 -4.07
N SER A 101 15.70 19.69 -3.74
CA SER A 101 16.63 20.80 -3.47
C SER A 101 16.93 21.69 -4.69
N ASN A 102 16.82 21.14 -5.90
CA ASN A 102 17.02 21.87 -7.14
C ASN A 102 15.72 22.46 -7.71
N GLY A 103 14.57 22.03 -7.22
CA GLY A 103 13.28 22.62 -7.55
C GLY A 103 12.87 23.70 -6.56
N ARG A 104 11.65 24.19 -6.72
CA ARG A 104 11.07 25.21 -5.84
C ARG A 104 9.56 25.06 -5.71
N PRO A 105 9.00 25.23 -4.50
CA PRO A 105 7.57 25.44 -4.33
C PRO A 105 7.18 26.84 -4.81
N ILE A 106 6.00 26.96 -5.41
CA ILE A 106 5.39 28.22 -5.85
C ILE A 106 3.99 28.29 -5.24
N LYS A 107 3.69 29.41 -4.59
CA LYS A 107 2.35 29.67 -4.04
C LYS A 107 1.41 30.11 -5.16
N VAL A 108 0.31 29.39 -5.32
CA VAL A 108 -0.71 29.63 -6.33
C VAL A 108 -2.04 29.91 -5.61
N GLN A 109 -2.65 31.05 -5.92
CA GLN A 109 -3.98 31.40 -5.42
C GLN A 109 -5.02 30.99 -6.48
N ILE A 110 -5.87 30.03 -6.14
CA ILE A 110 -6.91 29.51 -7.06
C ILE A 110 -8.11 30.45 -7.13
N GLY A 111 -8.46 31.09 -6.01
CA GLY A 111 -9.54 32.05 -5.93
C GLY A 111 -9.31 33.12 -4.86
N PRO A 112 -10.01 34.27 -4.94
CA PRO A 112 -9.79 35.41 -4.04
C PRO A 112 -10.05 35.10 -2.56
N ASN A 113 -10.95 34.16 -2.26
CA ASN A 113 -11.30 33.74 -0.89
C ASN A 113 -10.77 32.33 -0.54
N GLU A 114 -9.88 31.77 -1.34
CA GLU A 114 -9.28 30.46 -1.11
C GLU A 114 -7.84 30.60 -0.62
N PRO A 115 -7.38 29.72 0.29
CA PRO A 115 -5.98 29.72 0.70
C PRO A 115 -5.08 29.45 -0.51
N ALA A 116 -3.91 30.06 -0.55
CA ALA A 116 -2.90 29.72 -1.54
C ALA A 116 -2.44 28.27 -1.33
N ILE A 117 -2.25 27.55 -2.44
CA ILE A 117 -1.68 26.20 -2.46
C ILE A 117 -0.23 26.25 -2.93
N GLU A 118 0.61 25.37 -2.41
CA GLU A 118 2.00 25.23 -2.86
C GLU A 118 2.11 24.16 -3.95
N VAL A 119 2.64 24.60 -5.09
CA VAL A 119 2.87 23.77 -6.28
C VAL A 119 4.37 23.69 -6.53
N PHE A 120 4.93 22.48 -6.56
CA PHE A 120 6.34 22.26 -6.77
C PHE A 120 6.71 22.31 -8.26
N THR A 121 7.85 22.93 -8.56
CA THR A 121 8.39 23.03 -9.93
C THR A 121 9.85 22.64 -9.95
N TYR A 122 10.24 21.96 -11.03
CA TYR A 122 11.63 21.69 -11.38
C TYR A 122 11.93 22.37 -12.71
N SER A 123 12.88 23.30 -12.74
CA SER A 123 13.19 24.07 -13.94
C SER A 123 14.68 24.20 -14.18
N LYS A 124 15.08 24.25 -15.45
CA LYS A 124 16.48 24.43 -15.85
C LYS A 124 16.58 25.15 -17.19
N GLY A 125 17.75 25.74 -17.46
CA GLY A 125 17.99 26.59 -18.62
C GLY A 125 17.91 28.09 -18.27
N SER A 126 18.29 28.94 -19.23
CA SER A 126 18.28 30.39 -19.07
C SER A 126 16.88 30.95 -19.24
N THR A 127 16.41 31.79 -18.31
CA THR A 127 15.12 32.51 -18.44
C THR A 127 15.10 33.51 -19.61
N LYS A 128 16.25 33.77 -20.23
CA LYS A 128 16.40 34.59 -21.44
C LYS A 128 16.37 33.76 -22.74
N SER A 129 16.09 32.46 -22.64
CA SER A 129 15.90 31.60 -23.82
C SER A 129 14.79 32.15 -24.72
N SER A 130 14.97 32.02 -26.03
CA SER A 130 13.91 32.29 -27.01
C SER A 130 12.80 31.25 -26.97
N GLU A 131 13.09 30.04 -26.47
CA GLU A 131 12.18 28.91 -26.41
C GLU A 131 11.95 28.44 -24.98
N ASN A 132 10.68 28.28 -24.62
CA ASN A 132 10.24 27.86 -23.29
C ASN A 132 9.35 26.62 -23.42
N VAL A 133 9.60 25.61 -22.60
CA VAL A 133 8.83 24.37 -22.58
C VAL A 133 8.28 24.13 -21.17
N LEU A 134 6.96 23.98 -21.07
CA LEU A 134 6.26 23.56 -19.87
C LEU A 134 5.83 22.09 -20.01
N ILE A 135 6.23 21.26 -19.06
CA ILE A 135 5.88 19.85 -18.98
C ILE A 135 4.85 19.68 -17.85
N VAL A 136 3.64 19.29 -18.24
CA VAL A 136 2.56 18.92 -17.33
C VAL A 136 2.47 17.40 -17.30
N HIS A 137 2.58 16.82 -16.11
CA HIS A 137 2.53 15.37 -15.97
C HIS A 137 1.10 14.82 -16.01
N GLY A 138 0.96 13.54 -16.39
CA GLY A 138 -0.29 12.79 -16.29
C GLY A 138 -0.50 12.16 -14.90
N LEU A 139 -1.50 11.28 -14.80
CA LEU A 139 -1.82 10.57 -13.56
C LEU A 139 -0.66 9.67 -13.09
N GLY A 140 -0.43 9.60 -11.77
CA GLY A 140 0.61 8.76 -11.18
C GLY A 140 2.05 9.22 -11.41
N CYS A 141 2.23 10.39 -12.06
CA CYS A 141 3.53 10.97 -12.35
C CYS A 141 3.79 12.22 -11.51
N SER A 142 4.99 12.76 -11.65
CA SER A 142 5.42 14.05 -11.09
C SER A 142 6.52 14.64 -11.97
N SER A 143 6.91 15.89 -11.73
CA SER A 143 8.09 16.56 -12.31
C SER A 143 9.35 15.72 -12.22
N PHE A 144 9.50 14.87 -11.19
CA PHE A 144 10.63 13.95 -11.05
C PHE A 144 10.75 12.98 -12.22
N THR A 145 9.63 12.55 -12.79
CA THR A 145 9.58 11.64 -13.94
C THR A 145 10.25 12.26 -15.16
N PHE A 146 10.10 13.58 -15.32
CA PHE A 146 10.59 14.34 -16.46
C PHE A 146 11.93 15.05 -16.22
N ARG A 147 12.57 14.88 -15.05
CA ARG A 147 13.81 15.59 -14.69
C ARG A 147 14.91 15.50 -15.75
N LYS A 148 15.09 14.32 -16.35
CA LYS A 148 16.08 14.08 -17.41
C LYS A 148 15.73 14.78 -18.72
N VAL A 149 14.43 14.90 -19.02
CA VAL A 149 13.94 15.62 -20.20
C VAL A 149 14.18 17.12 -20.01
N VAL A 150 13.90 17.65 -18.82
CA VAL A 150 14.20 19.04 -18.46
C VAL A 150 15.70 19.32 -18.57
N ASP A 151 16.54 18.42 -18.05
CA ASP A 151 18.01 18.54 -18.17
C ASP A 151 18.49 18.54 -19.63
N ASP A 152 17.97 17.62 -20.46
CA ASP A 152 18.33 17.51 -21.88
C ASP A 152 17.90 18.77 -22.67
N LEU A 153 16.67 19.26 -22.45
CA LEU A 153 16.19 20.50 -23.06
C LEU A 153 17.05 21.70 -22.67
N ALA A 154 17.42 21.79 -21.38
CA ALA A 154 18.30 22.85 -20.89
C ALA A 154 19.70 22.79 -21.53
N SER A 155 20.23 21.59 -21.76
CA SER A 155 21.52 21.42 -22.46
C SER A 155 21.50 21.91 -23.91
N LYS A 156 20.31 21.96 -24.52
CA LYS A 156 20.07 22.45 -25.88
C LYS A 156 19.72 23.94 -25.92
N GLY A 157 19.81 24.64 -24.79
CA GLY A 157 19.54 26.08 -24.69
C GLY A 157 18.08 26.45 -24.45
N VAL A 158 17.19 25.47 -24.27
CA VAL A 158 15.75 25.70 -24.01
C VAL A 158 15.51 25.90 -22.51
N PHE A 159 14.64 26.83 -22.14
CA PHE A 159 14.18 26.93 -20.76
C PHE A 159 13.04 25.95 -20.52
N ALA A 160 13.29 24.91 -19.74
CA ALA A 160 12.31 23.86 -19.48
C ALA A 160 11.86 23.89 -18.02
N VAL A 161 10.55 23.68 -17.82
CA VAL A 161 9.90 23.62 -16.51
C VAL A 161 9.01 22.38 -16.47
N ALA A 162 9.14 21.56 -15.44
CA ALA A 162 8.19 20.51 -15.10
C ALA A 162 7.48 20.86 -13.78
N VAL A 163 6.16 20.73 -13.74
CA VAL A 163 5.34 21.10 -12.59
C VAL A 163 4.68 19.87 -11.95
N ASP A 164 4.64 19.81 -10.63
CA ASP A 164 3.85 18.84 -9.87
C ASP A 164 2.44 19.39 -9.69
N LEU A 165 1.43 18.74 -10.25
CA LEU A 165 0.04 19.14 -10.06
C LEU A 165 -0.39 18.95 -8.60
N PRO A 166 -1.37 19.73 -8.10
CA PRO A 166 -1.90 19.57 -6.75
C PRO A 166 -2.28 18.10 -6.46
N GLY A 167 -1.93 17.60 -5.27
CA GLY A 167 -2.10 16.20 -4.91
C GLY A 167 -0.96 15.27 -5.34
N SER A 168 -0.08 15.69 -6.25
CA SER A 168 1.01 14.86 -6.81
C SER A 168 2.39 15.33 -6.36
N GLY A 169 3.38 14.43 -6.43
CA GLY A 169 4.78 14.74 -6.13
C GLY A 169 4.99 15.48 -4.81
N PHE A 170 5.76 16.56 -4.86
CA PHE A 170 6.10 17.46 -3.75
C PHE A 170 5.14 18.65 -3.60
N SER A 171 4.07 18.72 -4.39
CA SER A 171 2.99 19.71 -4.20
C SER A 171 2.08 19.32 -3.05
N ASP A 172 1.38 20.33 -2.52
CA ASP A 172 0.39 20.16 -1.47
C ASP A 172 -0.62 19.07 -1.81
N LYS A 173 -0.91 18.20 -0.83
CA LYS A 173 -2.01 17.24 -0.92
C LYS A 173 -3.29 17.98 -0.58
N THR A 174 -4.24 18.05 -1.50
CA THR A 174 -5.50 18.78 -1.29
C THR A 174 -6.22 18.21 -0.08
N VAL A 175 -6.18 18.93 1.04
CA VAL A 175 -7.07 18.66 2.18
C VAL A 175 -8.35 19.41 1.88
N VAL A 176 -9.42 18.66 1.60
CA VAL A 176 -10.77 19.21 1.43
C VAL A 176 -11.10 20.04 2.67
N LYS A 177 -11.33 21.35 2.50
CA LYS A 177 -11.90 22.18 3.56
C LYS A 177 -13.38 21.84 3.68
N GLU A 178 -13.82 21.37 4.84
CA GLU A 178 -15.23 21.51 5.23
C GLU A 178 -15.58 23.00 5.17
N ARG A 179 -16.52 23.36 4.28
CA ARG A 179 -17.14 24.68 4.35
C ARG A 179 -17.98 24.72 5.61
N GLU A 180 -17.45 25.29 6.68
CA GLU A 180 -18.27 25.72 7.80
C GLU A 180 -19.22 26.80 7.28
N LYS A 181 -20.48 26.42 7.04
CA LYS A 181 -21.54 27.32 6.66
C LYS A 181 -21.93 28.08 7.92
N VAL A 182 -21.28 29.21 8.19
CA VAL A 182 -21.72 30.14 9.23
C VAL A 182 -23.10 30.65 8.82
N GLY A 183 -24.13 30.02 9.37
CA GLY A 183 -25.48 30.54 9.39
C GLY A 183 -25.64 31.47 10.58
N GLY A 184 -26.19 32.65 10.33
CA GLY A 184 -26.58 33.64 11.32
C GLY A 184 -26.11 35.03 10.89
N GLY A 185 -26.98 36.02 10.70
CA GLY A 185 -28.42 36.15 10.86
C GLY A 185 -28.79 37.56 10.39
#